data_AF-A0AAN7N573-F1
#
_entry.id   AF-A0AAN7N573-F1
#
_cell.length_a   1.000
_cell.length_b   1.000
_cell.length_c   1.000
_cell.angle_alpha   90.00
_cell.angle_beta   90.00
_cell.angle_gamma   90.00
#
_symmetry.space_group_name_H-M   'P 1'
#
loop_
_entity.id
_entity.type
_entity.pdbx_description
1 polymer ?
#
loop_
_entity_poly.entity_id
_entity_poly.type
_entity_poly.pdbx_seq_one_letter_code
_entity_poly.pdbx_strand_id
1 'polypeptide(L)'
;MKYRNRVRSRISNLKDPKNPSLRRNVLCGAILPGLIARMTAEEMASDELKELRNAMTQEAIREHQMAKTGGTVTDLFQCGKCKKKNCTYNQVQTRSADEPMTTFVLCNECGNRWKVCARRGGGLRLPQPFPTQGGWQRPPKRCRGAG
;
A
#
# COMPACT_ATOMS: atom_id res chain seq x y z
N MET A 1 -10.22 -3.54 34.62
CA MET A 1 -11.15 -3.67 33.46
C MET A 1 -10.97 -4.94 32.61
N LYS A 2 -9.75 -5.50 32.44
CA LYS A 2 -9.49 -6.62 31.50
C LYS A 2 -10.25 -7.93 31.81
N TYR A 3 -10.42 -8.29 33.09
CA TYR A 3 -11.11 -9.53 33.50
C TYR A 3 -12.61 -9.53 33.19
N ARG A 4 -13.34 -8.46 33.61
CA ARG A 4 -14.79 -8.35 33.36
C ARG A 4 -15.13 -8.34 31.87
N ASN A 5 -14.29 -7.72 31.03
CA ASN A 5 -14.46 -7.74 29.58
C ASN A 5 -14.29 -9.16 29.01
N ARG A 6 -13.31 -9.93 29.52
CA ARG A 6 -13.11 -11.32 29.13
C ARG A 6 -14.35 -12.16 29.48
N VAL A 7 -14.86 -12.04 30.71
CA VAL A 7 -16.07 -12.75 31.15
C VAL A 7 -17.27 -12.40 30.27
N ARG A 8 -17.52 -11.11 29.99
CA ARG A 8 -18.61 -10.69 29.09
C ARG A 8 -18.46 -11.27 27.69
N SER A 9 -17.24 -11.29 27.13
CA SER A 9 -16.99 -11.89 25.82
C SER A 9 -17.33 -13.40 25.80
N ARG A 10 -16.97 -14.14 26.85
CA ARG A 10 -17.28 -15.58 26.96
C ARG A 10 -18.78 -15.84 27.10
N ILE A 11 -19.45 -15.03 27.92
CA ILE A 11 -20.90 -15.12 28.09
C ILE A 11 -21.61 -14.87 26.76
N SER A 12 -21.18 -13.88 25.98
CA SER A 12 -21.76 -13.62 24.66
C SER A 12 -21.58 -14.82 23.73
N ASN A 13 -20.34 -15.29 23.54
CA ASN A 13 -20.04 -16.40 22.63
C ASN A 13 -20.76 -17.71 23.03
N LEU A 14 -20.90 -17.99 24.33
CA LEU A 14 -21.60 -19.19 24.83
C LEU A 14 -23.13 -19.07 24.78
N LYS A 15 -23.67 -17.85 24.74
CA LYS A 15 -25.11 -17.58 24.62
C LYS A 15 -25.57 -17.40 23.18
N ASP A 16 -24.66 -17.42 22.21
CA ASP A 16 -25.01 -17.16 20.81
C ASP A 16 -25.93 -18.28 20.26
N PRO A 17 -27.16 -17.94 19.80
CA PRO A 17 -28.10 -18.93 19.29
C PRO A 17 -27.67 -19.51 17.94
N LYS A 18 -26.81 -18.79 17.20
CA LYS A 18 -26.29 -19.19 15.90
C LYS A 18 -25.21 -20.27 15.99
N ASN A 19 -24.59 -20.46 17.16
CA ASN A 19 -23.52 -21.44 17.34
C ASN A 19 -23.76 -22.33 18.59
N PRO A 20 -24.77 -23.22 18.56
CA PRO A 20 -25.07 -24.09 19.69
C PRO A 20 -24.02 -25.19 19.89
N SER A 21 -23.23 -25.52 18.85
CA SER A 21 -22.21 -26.57 18.91
C SER A 21 -21.08 -26.21 19.87
N LEU A 22 -20.66 -24.94 19.92
CA LEU A 22 -19.64 -24.48 20.89
C LEU A 22 -20.05 -24.78 22.33
N ARG A 23 -21.30 -24.47 22.71
CA ARG A 23 -21.82 -24.75 24.05
C ARG A 23 -21.87 -26.24 24.34
N ARG A 24 -22.32 -27.05 23.36
CA ARG A 24 -22.34 -28.51 23.50
C ARG A 24 -20.94 -29.08 23.68
N ASN A 25 -19.95 -28.60 22.92
CA ASN A 25 -18.56 -29.04 22.97
C ASN A 25 -17.87 -28.70 24.30
N VAL A 26 -18.26 -27.60 24.94
CA VAL A 26 -17.79 -27.25 26.28
C VAL A 26 -18.44 -28.14 27.34
N LEU A 27 -19.75 -28.40 27.22
CA LEU A 27 -20.48 -29.25 28.18
C LEU A 27 -20.09 -30.72 28.07
N CYS A 28 -19.80 -31.23 26.88
CA CYS A 28 -19.35 -32.61 26.67
C CYS A 28 -17.86 -32.82 26.97
N GLY A 29 -17.12 -31.76 27.33
CA GLY A 29 -15.70 -31.84 27.66
C GLY A 29 -14.75 -31.91 26.48
N ALA A 30 -15.24 -31.82 25.23
CA ALA A 30 -14.38 -31.72 24.04
C ALA A 30 -13.48 -30.47 24.07
N ILE A 31 -13.96 -29.39 24.70
CA ILE A 31 -13.17 -28.18 24.95
C ILE A 31 -12.91 -28.04 26.45
N LEU A 32 -11.63 -28.06 26.84
CA LEU A 32 -11.22 -27.91 28.23
C LEU A 32 -11.52 -26.49 28.77
N PRO A 33 -11.91 -26.35 30.06
CA PRO A 33 -12.11 -25.05 30.71
C PRO A 33 -10.89 -24.13 30.65
N GLY A 34 -9.68 -24.71 30.73
CA GLY A 34 -8.43 -23.95 30.60
C GLY A 34 -8.20 -23.44 29.17
N LEU A 35 -8.66 -24.17 28.16
CA LEU A 35 -8.55 -23.77 26.75
C LEU A 35 -9.53 -22.64 26.45
N ILE A 36 -10.79 -22.74 26.91
CA ILE A 36 -11.80 -21.69 26.70
C ILE A 36 -11.41 -20.37 27.36
N ALA A 37 -10.72 -20.41 28.51
CA ALA A 37 -10.22 -19.20 29.15
C ALA A 37 -9.17 -18.46 28.29
N ARG A 38 -8.36 -19.18 27.52
CA ARG A 38 -7.25 -18.63 26.72
C ARG A 38 -7.63 -18.24 25.29
N MET A 39 -8.48 -19.02 24.63
CA MET A 39 -8.84 -18.82 23.21
C MET A 39 -9.40 -17.42 22.90
N THR A 40 -9.24 -16.95 21.68
CA THR A 40 -9.71 -15.60 21.29
C THR A 40 -11.21 -15.59 20.99
N ALA A 41 -11.80 -14.39 20.91
CA ALA A 41 -13.22 -14.26 20.52
C ALA A 41 -13.47 -14.68 19.06
N GLU A 42 -12.45 -14.58 18.22
CA GLU A 42 -12.50 -14.99 16.82
C GLU A 42 -12.49 -16.51 16.69
N GLU A 43 -11.66 -17.19 17.48
CA GLU A 43 -11.58 -18.66 17.55
C GLU A 43 -12.86 -19.33 18.09
N MET A 44 -13.66 -18.62 18.90
CA MET A 44 -14.93 -19.12 19.43
C MET A 44 -16.12 -18.92 18.48
N ALA A 45 -15.94 -18.20 17.37
CA ALA A 45 -17.03 -17.95 16.43
C ALA A 45 -17.52 -19.25 15.76
N SER A 46 -18.64 -19.19 15.02
CA SER A 46 -19.06 -20.30 14.16
C SER A 46 -18.04 -20.52 13.05
N ASP A 47 -17.95 -21.75 12.57
CA ASP A 47 -16.94 -22.13 11.56
C ASP A 47 -17.17 -21.39 10.24
N GLU A 48 -18.43 -21.24 9.81
CA GLU A 48 -18.80 -20.41 8.66
C GLU A 48 -18.31 -18.95 8.78
N LEU A 49 -18.43 -18.36 9.98
CA LEU A 49 -18.05 -16.97 10.21
C LEU A 49 -16.52 -16.82 10.28
N LYS A 50 -15.80 -17.84 10.76
CA LYS A 50 -14.34 -17.87 10.71
C LYS A 50 -13.86 -17.93 9.27
N GLU A 51 -14.43 -18.82 8.47
CA GLU A 51 -14.07 -18.97 7.07
C GLU A 51 -14.32 -17.68 6.29
N LEU A 52 -15.48 -17.05 6.49
CA LEU A 52 -15.80 -15.76 5.86
C LEU A 52 -14.79 -14.68 6.25
N ARG A 53 -14.46 -14.54 7.54
CA ARG A 53 -13.46 -13.55 7.99
C ARG A 53 -12.08 -13.83 7.42
N ASN A 54 -11.67 -15.08 7.37
CA ASN A 54 -10.39 -15.49 6.81
C ASN A 54 -10.32 -15.17 5.31
N ALA A 55 -11.38 -15.45 4.56
CA ALA A 55 -11.48 -15.10 3.14
C ALA A 55 -11.38 -13.58 2.93
N MET A 56 -12.19 -12.80 3.65
CA MET A 56 -12.18 -11.34 3.55
C MET A 56 -10.82 -10.73 3.93
N THR A 57 -10.18 -11.26 4.97
CA THR A 57 -8.86 -10.81 5.42
C THR A 57 -7.79 -11.12 4.39
N GLN A 58 -7.82 -12.33 3.82
CA GLN A 58 -6.91 -12.75 2.76
C GLN A 58 -7.07 -11.92 1.49
N GLU A 59 -8.32 -11.58 1.13
CA GLU A 59 -8.62 -10.71 0.01
C GLU A 59 -8.12 -9.28 0.24
N ALA A 60 -8.37 -8.71 1.42
CA ALA A 60 -7.87 -7.39 1.77
C ALA A 60 -6.34 -7.32 1.73
N ILE A 61 -5.64 -8.35 2.23
CA ILE A 61 -4.17 -8.44 2.15
C ILE A 61 -3.73 -8.49 0.68
N ARG A 62 -4.39 -9.33 -0.14
CA ARG A 62 -4.07 -9.47 -1.56
C ARG A 62 -4.25 -8.16 -2.30
N GLU A 63 -5.38 -7.48 -2.10
CA GLU A 63 -5.67 -6.19 -2.72
C GLU A 63 -4.62 -5.14 -2.33
N HIS A 64 -4.27 -5.09 -1.04
CA HIS A 64 -3.28 -4.12 -0.55
C HIS A 64 -1.88 -4.36 -1.15
N GLN A 65 -1.49 -5.62 -1.37
CA GLN A 65 -0.22 -5.96 -2.04
C GLN A 65 -0.21 -5.60 -3.54
N MET A 66 -1.38 -5.51 -4.18
CA MET A 66 -1.50 -5.25 -5.62
C MET A 66 -1.57 -3.76 -5.98
N ALA A 67 -1.59 -2.86 -4.99
CA ALA A 67 -1.53 -1.42 -5.21
C ALA A 67 -0.17 -1.02 -5.82
N LYS A 68 -0.06 -1.12 -7.14
CA LYS A 68 1.09 -0.64 -7.90
C LYS A 68 1.27 0.87 -7.65
N THR A 69 2.46 1.26 -7.23
CA THR A 69 2.81 2.64 -6.95
C THR A 69 2.58 3.50 -8.19
N GLY A 70 1.70 4.49 -8.06
CA GLY A 70 1.04 5.19 -9.15
C GLY A 70 1.98 5.92 -10.13
N GLY A 71 1.77 5.60 -11.39
CA GLY A 71 2.16 6.40 -12.55
C GLY A 71 1.35 5.92 -13.76
N THR A 72 1.06 6.81 -14.70
CA THR A 72 0.41 6.43 -15.95
C THR A 72 1.43 5.69 -16.83
N VAL A 73 1.15 4.42 -17.14
CA VAL A 73 2.01 3.61 -18.02
C VAL A 73 1.82 4.12 -19.45
N THR A 74 2.92 4.41 -20.13
CA THR A 74 2.92 4.87 -21.52
C THR A 74 4.09 4.31 -22.31
N ASP A 75 3.85 4.08 -23.59
CA ASP A 75 4.87 3.63 -24.56
C ASP A 75 5.50 4.78 -25.35
N LEU A 76 5.26 6.02 -24.91
CA LEU A 76 5.71 7.24 -25.57
C LEU A 76 7.24 7.42 -25.48
N PHE A 77 7.89 6.83 -24.47
CA PHE A 77 9.30 7.01 -24.20
C PHE A 77 10.06 5.70 -24.31
N GLN A 78 11.16 5.71 -25.07
CA GLN A 78 12.09 4.58 -25.13
C GLN A 78 13.22 4.77 -24.12
N CYS A 79 13.45 3.76 -23.27
CA CYS A 79 14.54 3.81 -22.31
C CYS A 79 15.91 3.70 -22.99
N GLY A 80 16.83 4.63 -22.70
CA GLY A 80 18.19 4.57 -23.25
C GLY A 80 19.04 3.39 -22.74
N LYS A 81 18.72 2.80 -21.58
CA LYS A 81 19.48 1.66 -21.00
C LYS A 81 18.99 0.31 -21.51
N CYS A 82 17.70 0.02 -21.41
CA CYS A 82 17.14 -1.28 -21.77
C CYS A 82 16.44 -1.31 -23.14
N LYS A 83 16.30 -0.17 -23.82
CA LYS A 83 15.64 0.00 -25.13
C LYS A 83 14.16 -0.39 -25.18
N LYS A 84 13.55 -0.78 -24.05
CA LYS A 84 12.12 -1.07 -23.90
C LYS A 84 11.30 0.23 -23.73
N LYS A 85 10.01 0.16 -24.07
CA LYS A 85 9.07 1.30 -24.03
C LYS A 85 8.18 1.35 -22.78
N ASN A 86 8.23 0.32 -21.92
CA ASN A 86 7.46 0.24 -20.68
C ASN A 86 7.94 1.28 -19.65
N CYS A 87 7.39 2.50 -19.75
CA CYS A 87 7.73 3.64 -18.91
C CYS A 87 6.47 4.20 -18.23
N THR A 88 6.63 4.69 -17.01
CA THR A 88 5.62 5.48 -16.29
C THR A 88 6.02 6.95 -16.32
N TYR A 89 5.07 7.84 -16.57
CA TYR A 89 5.33 9.28 -16.52
C TYR A 89 4.47 9.95 -15.44
N ASN A 90 5.03 10.96 -14.78
CA ASN A 90 4.33 11.81 -13.84
C ASN A 90 4.67 13.27 -14.17
N GLN A 91 3.63 14.09 -14.36
CA GLN A 91 3.78 15.52 -14.62
C GLN A 91 3.68 16.28 -13.32
N VAL A 92 4.73 17.03 -12.97
CA VAL A 92 4.76 17.84 -11.76
C VAL A 92 5.21 19.25 -12.14
N GLN A 93 4.47 20.24 -11.64
CA GLN A 93 4.90 21.62 -11.72
C GLN A 93 5.90 21.90 -10.59
N THR A 94 7.19 21.87 -10.92
CA THR A 94 8.29 22.06 -9.94
C THR A 94 8.88 23.48 -9.94
N ARG A 95 8.34 24.39 -10.76
CA ARG A 95 8.83 25.75 -11.01
C ARG A 95 7.67 26.76 -10.98
N SER A 96 7.97 28.06 -11.00
CA SER A 96 6.95 29.13 -11.06
C SER A 96 6.01 28.97 -12.25
N ALA A 97 4.87 29.66 -12.22
CA ALA A 97 3.79 29.54 -13.21
C ALA A 97 4.23 29.83 -14.67
N ASP A 98 5.35 30.52 -14.87
CA ASP A 98 5.88 30.91 -16.19
C ASP A 98 6.67 29.79 -16.92
N GLU A 99 6.97 28.67 -16.24
CA GLU A 99 7.62 27.51 -16.84
C GLU A 99 6.62 26.36 -17.07
N PRO A 100 6.69 25.66 -18.23
CA PRO A 100 5.80 24.55 -18.51
C PRO A 100 6.03 23.39 -17.53
N MET A 101 5.00 22.56 -17.32
CA MET A 101 5.07 21.39 -16.45
C MET A 101 6.27 20.49 -16.79
N THR A 102 6.95 19.96 -15.75
CA THR A 102 8.07 19.04 -15.95
C THR A 102 7.55 17.61 -15.95
N THR A 103 7.90 16.83 -16.98
CA THR A 103 7.53 15.42 -17.07
C THR A 103 8.67 14.55 -16.53
N PHE A 104 8.40 13.80 -15.45
CA PHE A 104 9.30 12.80 -14.91
C PHE A 104 8.96 11.43 -15.50
N VAL A 105 9.94 10.76 -16.07
CA VAL A 105 9.77 9.44 -16.69
C VAL A 105 10.60 8.41 -15.91
N LEU A 106 9.96 7.30 -15.56
CA LEU A 106 10.54 6.13 -14.91
C LEU A 106 10.41 4.93 -15.85
N CYS A 107 11.50 4.22 -16.13
CA CYS A 107 11.43 2.93 -16.79
C CYS A 107 11.11 1.84 -15.77
N ASN A 108 10.03 1.09 -15.99
CA ASN A 108 9.57 0.04 -15.09
C ASN A 108 10.47 -1.21 -15.13
N GLU A 109 11.27 -1.37 -16.18
CA GLU A 109 12.11 -2.55 -16.43
C GLU A 109 13.50 -2.44 -15.80
N CYS A 110 14.11 -1.25 -15.83
CA CYS A 110 15.48 -1.05 -15.35
C CYS A 110 15.59 0.00 -14.23
N GLY A 111 14.46 0.58 -13.80
CA GLY A 111 14.41 1.59 -12.74
C GLY A 111 15.04 2.94 -13.13
N ASN A 112 15.43 3.14 -14.38
CA ASN A 112 16.04 4.40 -14.83
C ASN A 112 15.03 5.54 -14.76
N ARG A 113 15.42 6.68 -14.17
CA ARG A 113 14.59 7.87 -14.02
C ARG A 113 15.24 9.06 -14.70
N TRP A 114 14.48 9.76 -15.55
CA TRP A 114 14.95 10.97 -16.22
C TRP A 114 13.83 12.01 -16.32
N LYS A 115 14.23 13.26 -16.56
CA LYS A 115 13.33 14.39 -16.70
C LYS A 115 13.29 14.87 -18.15
N VAL A 116 12.10 15.15 -18.65
CA VAL A 116 11.88 15.74 -19.97
C VAL A 116 11.52 17.21 -19.78
N CYS A 117 12.44 18.09 -20.16
CA CYS A 117 12.21 19.54 -20.16
C CYS A 117 11.68 19.94 -21.54
N ALA A 118 10.43 20.40 -21.62
CA ALA A 118 9.92 21.04 -22.82
C ALA A 118 10.61 22.41 -23.00
N ARG A 119 11.57 22.51 -23.92
CA ARG A 119 12.08 23.82 -24.34
C ARG A 119 11.08 24.45 -25.31
N ARG A 120 10.81 25.76 -25.15
CA ARG A 120 10.22 26.58 -26.21
C ARG A 120 11.19 26.54 -27.40
N GLY A 121 10.79 25.91 -28.50
CA GLY A 121 11.61 25.77 -29.71
C GLY A 121 12.10 24.34 -30.00
N GLY A 122 11.21 23.51 -30.56
CA GLY A 122 11.47 22.51 -31.62
C GLY A 122 12.56 21.43 -31.48
N GLY A 123 13.32 21.35 -30.40
CA GLY A 123 14.44 20.40 -30.28
C GLY A 123 14.41 19.60 -28.98
N LEU A 124 14.07 18.31 -29.08
CA LEU A 124 14.20 17.33 -27.99
C LEU A 124 15.69 17.18 -27.64
N ARG A 125 16.16 17.89 -26.59
CA ARG A 125 17.50 17.68 -26.05
C ARG A 125 17.50 16.44 -25.16
N LEU A 126 18.57 15.66 -25.26
CA LEU A 126 18.80 14.37 -24.59
C LEU A 126 18.42 14.38 -23.09
N PRO A 127 17.89 13.25 -22.56
CA PRO A 127 17.49 13.13 -21.17
C PRO A 127 18.70 13.28 -20.24
N GLN A 128 18.65 14.28 -19.36
CA GLN A 128 19.63 14.46 -18.29
C GLN A 128 19.35 13.41 -17.19
N PRO A 129 20.30 12.50 -16.89
CA PRO A 129 20.13 11.54 -15.81
C PRO A 129 20.06 12.24 -14.46
N PHE A 130 19.22 11.73 -13.56
CA PHE A 130 19.20 12.19 -12.18
C PHE A 130 20.52 11.81 -11.46
N PRO A 131 21.11 12.70 -10.65
CA PRO A 131 22.14 12.28 -9.70
C PRO A 131 21.50 11.35 -8.68
N THR A 132 22.04 10.13 -8.58
CA THR A 132 21.64 9.12 -7.60
C THR A 132 22.21 9.47 -6.23
N GLN A 133 21.53 10.31 -5.45
CA GLN A 133 21.74 10.37 -4.00
C GLN A 133 20.40 10.58 -3.29
N GLY A 134 20.19 9.76 -2.26
CA GLY A 134 18.96 9.69 -1.49
C GLY A 134 18.60 10.97 -0.74
N GLY A 135 17.35 11.01 -0.29
CA GLY A 135 16.85 12.01 0.64
C GLY A 135 15.99 13.06 -0.02
N TRP A 136 14.70 13.05 0.33
CA TRP A 136 13.85 14.23 0.28
C TRP A 136 14.49 15.32 1.15
N GLN A 137 15.34 16.16 0.57
CA GLN A 137 15.91 17.30 1.27
C GLN A 137 15.42 18.61 0.66
N ARG A 138 14.92 19.42 1.59
CA ARG A 138 14.26 20.72 1.52
C ARG A 138 14.86 21.71 0.51
N PRO A 139 14.07 22.70 0.05
CA PRO A 139 14.55 23.70 -0.88
C PRO A 139 15.72 24.51 -0.30
N PRO A 140 16.85 24.66 -1.00
CA PRO A 140 17.91 25.55 -0.55
C PRO A 140 17.55 27.01 -0.82
N LYS A 141 18.02 27.85 0.10
CA LYS A 141 17.65 29.23 0.35
C LYS A 141 18.02 30.18 -0.80
N ARG A 142 17.12 31.15 -1.01
CA ARG A 142 17.28 32.48 -1.64
C ARG A 142 18.73 32.85 -1.98
N CYS A 143 19.08 32.88 -3.27
CA CYS A 143 20.29 33.55 -3.74
C CYS A 143 20.15 35.06 -3.50
N ARG A 144 21.05 35.64 -2.71
CA ARG A 144 21.29 37.08 -2.69
C ARG A 144 21.87 37.48 -4.04
N GLY A 145 21.27 38.46 -4.69
CA GLY A 145 21.86 39.13 -5.85
C GLY A 145 23.06 39.96 -5.40
N ALA A 146 24.17 39.84 -6.12
CA ALA A 146 25.20 40.87 -6.17
C ALA A 146 24.93 41.69 -7.43
N GLY A 147 24.77 42.99 -7.24
CA GLY A 147 24.60 44.05 -8.22
C GLY A 147 24.76 45.36 -7.48
#